data_AF-A0A1F7S356-F1
#
_entry.id   AF-A0A1F7S356-F1
#
_cell.length_a   1.000
_cell.length_b   1.000
_cell.length_c   1.000
_cell.angle_alpha   90.00
_cell.angle_beta   90.00
_cell.angle_gamma   90.00
#
_symmetry.space_group_name_H-M   'P 1'
#
loop_
_entity.id
_entity.type
_entity.pdbx_description
1 polymer ?
#
loop_
_entity_poly.entity_id
_entity_poly.type
_entity_poly.pdbx_seq_one_letter_code
_entity_poly.pdbx_strand_id
1 'polypeptide(L)'
;MKRDKKRCLVCFIGILAISMIFLGARSCDPCKYIQIVELPEFLFGTSQGGPEVVPLAAELGARWIRGKVSWDDVEPEILIQTLTVADVKANPAMIIYYINTHDWSYSDTWLAEMKNNGMEPLMIIGHGYSTTLPYFNGQRITPDILGRENYLGHIYLFTRAAVERYNGDGEYDAPGGLVVKYWQLENELNQAFFTALWGWRTPSFMDALGSAWQDWNFVTELLATLYEAVKIEDPLALTTVNFHTDVPAEINQSFLLPSWQDSIRLWLPWVDFIGIDAYPNYYIPEPVNGEILAQRIAEAYERGCGKPVVVIETGYPSGPPERGYNETLQAQYIQEAFDAAVSAGALGFFLFGVKTGETHGIIITPEDIANLEYLADLYNQGLPIPLIAWALLNQDYIQNHFIDVMQSVESYWGLVRIDGSHKPGWHVFQSLTIP
;
A
#
# COMPACT_ATOMS: atom_id res chain seq x y z
N MET A 1 34.78 -60.98 7.43
CA MET A 1 35.00 -59.67 8.09
C MET A 1 33.81 -58.78 7.71
N LYS A 2 32.75 -58.72 8.51
CA LYS A 2 32.53 -57.82 9.67
C LYS A 2 32.59 -56.32 9.33
N ARG A 3 31.39 -55.70 9.38
CA ARG A 3 31.04 -54.30 9.72
C ARG A 3 31.38 -53.21 8.69
N ASP A 4 30.58 -52.16 8.47
CA ASP A 4 29.45 -51.63 9.23
C ASP A 4 28.45 -50.85 8.35
N LYS A 5 27.16 -51.10 8.58
CA LYS A 5 26.04 -50.22 8.24
C LYS A 5 25.98 -49.12 9.31
N LYS A 6 26.15 -47.85 8.93
CA LYS A 6 25.61 -46.67 9.65
C LYS A 6 25.97 -45.40 8.89
N ARG A 7 24.98 -44.81 8.20
CA ARG A 7 24.81 -43.36 7.96
C ARG A 7 23.47 -43.13 7.22
N CYS A 8 22.39 -43.48 7.92
CA CYS A 8 21.18 -42.67 7.92
C CYS A 8 21.33 -41.68 9.09
N LEU A 9 20.62 -40.54 8.99
CA LEU A 9 20.32 -39.62 10.09
C LEU A 9 21.34 -38.50 10.37
N VAL A 10 21.60 -37.62 9.39
CA VAL A 10 22.13 -36.26 9.68
C VAL A 10 21.39 -35.16 8.89
N CYS A 11 20.73 -35.43 7.76
CA CYS A 11 20.03 -34.38 7.00
C CYS A 11 18.56 -34.11 7.39
N PHE A 12 18.04 -34.69 8.49
CA PHE A 12 16.65 -34.47 8.92
C PHE A 12 16.51 -33.84 10.32
N ILE A 13 17.62 -33.43 10.94
CA ILE A 13 17.64 -32.79 12.27
C ILE A 13 17.90 -31.26 12.17
N GLY A 14 18.26 -30.75 10.98
CA GLY A 14 18.55 -29.32 10.76
C GLY A 14 17.33 -28.39 10.72
N ILE A 15 16.13 -28.91 10.45
CA ILE A 15 14.90 -28.09 10.33
C ILE A 15 14.06 -28.10 11.63
N LEU A 16 14.24 -29.09 12.51
CA LEU A 16 13.60 -29.15 13.82
C LEU A 16 14.41 -28.48 14.94
N ALA A 17 15.69 -28.16 14.71
CA ALA A 17 16.55 -27.53 15.70
C ALA A 17 16.34 -26.01 15.86
N ILE A 18 15.71 -25.34 14.88
CA ILE A 18 15.29 -23.93 15.03
C ILE A 18 14.00 -23.84 15.88
N SER A 19 13.19 -24.90 15.90
CA SER A 19 11.93 -24.94 16.67
C SER A 19 12.13 -25.20 18.17
N MET A 20 13.28 -25.76 18.60
CA MET A 20 13.51 -26.16 20.01
C MET A 20 14.47 -25.27 20.81
N ILE A 21 15.13 -24.27 20.20
CA ILE A 21 15.97 -23.30 20.93
C ILE A 21 15.13 -22.15 21.56
N PHE A 22 13.80 -22.14 21.36
CA PHE A 22 12.90 -21.16 21.98
C PHE A 22 12.31 -21.56 23.34
N LEU A 23 12.65 -22.72 23.91
CA LEU A 23 12.12 -23.17 25.21
C LEU A 23 12.73 -22.47 26.44
N GLY A 24 13.57 -21.45 26.25
CA GLY A 24 14.16 -20.67 27.35
C GLY A 24 14.48 -19.21 27.04
N ALA A 25 14.22 -18.73 25.82
CA ALA A 25 14.33 -17.31 25.52
C ALA A 25 13.10 -16.62 26.12
N ARG A 26 13.28 -15.87 27.22
CA ARG A 26 12.28 -14.90 27.68
C ARG A 26 11.84 -14.13 26.45
N SER A 27 10.55 -14.19 26.09
CA SER A 27 10.02 -13.39 24.98
C SER A 27 10.37 -11.93 25.27
N CYS A 28 11.33 -11.38 24.53
CA CYS A 28 11.59 -9.96 24.59
C CYS A 28 10.30 -9.30 24.11
N ASP A 29 9.64 -8.56 25.01
CA ASP A 29 8.49 -7.74 24.65
C ASP A 29 8.94 -6.76 23.55
N PRO A 30 8.45 -6.91 22.30
CA PRO A 30 8.89 -6.07 21.19
C PRO A 30 8.55 -4.60 21.45
N CYS A 31 7.54 -4.31 22.28
CA CYS A 31 7.11 -2.95 22.59
C CYS A 31 8.10 -2.17 23.47
N LYS A 32 9.00 -2.86 24.18
CA LYS A 32 9.90 -2.20 25.16
C LYS A 32 10.85 -1.17 24.55
N TYR A 33 11.20 -1.32 23.28
CA TYR A 33 12.18 -0.47 22.59
C TYR A 33 11.55 0.37 21.48
N ILE A 34 10.21 0.41 21.41
CA ILE A 34 9.51 1.20 20.42
C ILE A 34 9.49 2.66 20.86
N GLN A 35 10.03 3.52 20.00
CA GLN A 35 9.86 4.96 20.13
C GLN A 35 8.48 5.34 19.58
N ILE A 36 7.70 6.05 20.40
CA ILE A 36 6.44 6.67 19.98
C ILE A 36 6.77 8.06 19.47
N VAL A 37 6.33 8.35 18.25
CA VAL A 37 6.42 9.69 17.66
C VAL A 37 5.13 10.45 17.92
N GLU A 38 5.23 11.77 18.00
CA GLU A 38 4.06 12.66 18.01
C GLU A 38 3.85 13.16 16.58
N LEU A 39 2.62 13.03 16.08
CA LEU A 39 2.21 13.69 14.83
C LEU A 39 1.85 15.15 15.14
N PRO A 40 2.12 16.10 14.22
CA PRO A 40 1.96 17.53 14.51
C PRO A 40 0.50 17.95 14.68
N GLU A 41 -0.42 17.21 14.09
CA GLU A 41 -1.86 17.48 14.07
C GLU A 41 -2.62 16.21 13.64
N PHE A 42 -3.95 16.31 13.54
CA PHE A 42 -4.75 15.30 12.87
C PHE A 42 -4.56 15.39 11.34
N LEU A 43 -4.01 14.35 10.73
CA LEU A 43 -3.73 14.31 9.28
C LEU A 43 -5.04 14.12 8.50
N PHE A 44 -5.75 15.21 8.22
CA PHE A 44 -6.99 15.19 7.43
C PHE A 44 -6.69 15.46 5.94
N GLY A 45 -6.94 14.45 5.10
CA GLY A 45 -6.46 14.48 3.72
C GLY A 45 -7.30 13.70 2.71
N THR A 46 -6.80 13.68 1.48
CA THR A 46 -7.30 12.82 0.40
C THR A 46 -6.15 12.02 -0.20
N SER A 47 -6.45 10.83 -0.73
CA SER A 47 -5.50 10.00 -1.46
C SER A 47 -5.91 9.85 -2.93
N GLN A 48 -4.90 9.61 -3.78
CA GLN A 48 -4.99 9.49 -5.23
C GLN A 48 -5.34 10.77 -6.02
N GLY A 49 -4.94 10.74 -7.31
CA GLY A 49 -5.01 11.84 -8.27
C GLY A 49 -3.62 12.34 -8.67
N GLY A 50 -3.55 13.32 -9.56
CA GLY A 50 -2.33 14.04 -9.90
C GLY A 50 -2.35 15.49 -9.42
N PRO A 51 -1.48 16.35 -9.96
CA PRO A 51 -1.48 17.79 -9.67
C PRO A 51 -2.85 18.45 -9.83
N GLU A 52 -3.69 17.96 -10.75
CA GLU A 52 -5.01 18.49 -11.05
C GLU A 52 -6.04 18.33 -9.93
N VAL A 53 -5.84 17.40 -8.98
CA VAL A 53 -6.78 17.22 -7.86
C VAL A 53 -6.45 18.10 -6.66
N VAL A 54 -5.26 18.68 -6.61
CA VAL A 54 -4.79 19.46 -5.45
C VAL A 54 -5.73 20.62 -5.12
N PRO A 55 -6.17 21.47 -6.08
CA PRO A 55 -7.10 22.55 -5.77
C PRO A 55 -8.44 22.05 -5.21
N LEU A 56 -8.94 20.93 -5.74
CA LEU A 56 -10.19 20.33 -5.28
C LEU A 56 -10.07 19.77 -3.86
N ALA A 57 -8.93 19.15 -3.54
CA ALA A 57 -8.67 18.69 -2.18
C ALA A 57 -8.58 19.87 -1.18
N ALA A 58 -7.95 20.97 -1.57
CA ALA A 58 -7.96 22.19 -0.76
C ALA A 58 -9.37 22.77 -0.57
N GLU A 59 -10.22 22.75 -1.60
CA GLU A 59 -11.63 23.17 -1.52
C GLU A 59 -12.48 22.27 -0.59
N LEU A 60 -12.14 20.98 -0.49
CA LEU A 60 -12.73 20.05 0.49
C LEU A 60 -12.36 20.37 1.94
N GLY A 61 -11.40 21.27 2.18
CA GLY A 61 -10.85 21.54 3.50
C GLY A 61 -9.77 20.54 3.93
N ALA A 62 -9.29 19.69 3.02
CA ALA A 62 -8.14 18.84 3.30
C ALA A 62 -6.89 19.72 3.47
N ARG A 63 -6.01 19.32 4.38
CA ARG A 63 -4.66 19.90 4.51
C ARG A 63 -3.59 18.96 4.01
N TRP A 64 -3.89 17.67 3.89
CA TRP A 64 -2.94 16.66 3.50
C TRP A 64 -3.30 16.03 2.17
N ILE A 65 -2.29 15.72 1.35
CA ILE A 65 -2.45 14.86 0.17
C ILE A 65 -1.51 13.70 0.28
N ARG A 66 -2.07 12.51 0.09
CA ARG A 66 -1.30 11.31 -0.13
C ARG A 66 -1.04 11.12 -1.63
N GLY A 67 0.20 11.37 -2.03
CA GLY A 67 0.67 11.28 -3.42
C GLY A 67 1.74 10.20 -3.59
N LYS A 68 2.35 10.11 -4.77
CA LYS A 68 3.48 9.21 -5.04
C LYS A 68 4.58 9.93 -5.78
N VAL A 69 5.83 9.58 -5.48
CA VAL A 69 6.96 9.81 -6.37
C VAL A 69 7.09 8.52 -7.19
N SER A 70 6.54 8.50 -8.41
CA SER A 70 6.55 7.30 -9.25
C SER A 70 7.95 7.07 -9.80
N TRP A 71 8.41 5.82 -9.76
CA TRP A 71 9.73 5.50 -10.28
C TRP A 71 9.77 5.63 -11.81
N ASP A 72 8.74 5.15 -12.50
CA ASP A 72 8.67 5.23 -13.96
C ASP A 72 8.52 6.65 -14.52
N ASP A 73 8.01 7.61 -13.72
CA ASP A 73 8.01 9.02 -14.10
C ASP A 73 9.44 9.62 -14.10
N VAL A 74 10.32 9.10 -13.24
CA VAL A 74 11.70 9.59 -13.05
C VAL A 74 12.71 8.85 -13.93
N GLU A 75 12.65 7.53 -13.91
CA GLU A 75 13.47 6.62 -14.71
C GLU A 75 12.54 5.68 -15.48
N PRO A 76 12.02 6.08 -16.65
CA PRO A 76 11.07 5.26 -17.41
C PRO A 76 11.69 3.97 -17.95
N GLU A 77 13.01 3.91 -18.11
CA GLU A 77 13.74 2.74 -18.60
C GLU A 77 15.05 2.55 -17.84
N ILE A 78 15.24 1.35 -17.28
CA ILE A 78 16.51 0.92 -16.69
C ILE A 78 17.40 0.36 -17.79
N LEU A 79 18.62 0.89 -17.89
CA LEU A 79 19.61 0.46 -18.89
C LEU A 79 20.70 -0.45 -18.31
N ILE A 80 20.92 -0.40 -17.00
CA ILE A 80 21.96 -1.18 -16.31
C ILE A 80 21.26 -2.24 -15.48
N GLN A 81 21.56 -3.52 -15.70
CA GLN A 81 20.93 -4.61 -14.97
C GLN A 81 21.54 -4.82 -13.57
N THR A 82 22.84 -4.58 -13.44
CA THR A 82 23.62 -4.98 -12.26
C THR A 82 23.89 -3.77 -11.37
N LEU A 83 23.10 -3.63 -10.32
CA LEU A 83 23.28 -2.62 -9.29
C LEU A 83 22.77 -3.18 -7.97
N THR A 84 23.65 -3.37 -7.00
CA THR A 84 23.28 -3.85 -5.67
C THR A 84 23.19 -2.70 -4.66
N VAL A 85 22.55 -2.94 -3.52
CA VAL A 85 22.55 -1.97 -2.39
C VAL A 85 24.00 -1.65 -1.96
N ALA A 86 24.90 -2.64 -1.99
CA ALA A 86 26.30 -2.45 -1.64
C ALA A 86 27.02 -1.50 -2.61
N ASP A 87 26.73 -1.58 -3.90
CA ASP A 87 27.29 -0.68 -4.91
C ASP A 87 26.85 0.77 -4.66
N VAL A 88 25.57 0.98 -4.35
CA VAL A 88 25.03 2.31 -4.00
C VAL A 88 25.66 2.87 -2.74
N LYS A 89 25.81 2.05 -1.69
CA LYS A 89 26.49 2.46 -0.45
C LYS A 89 27.96 2.78 -0.67
N ALA A 90 28.65 2.03 -1.54
CA ALA A 90 30.06 2.27 -1.84
C ALA A 90 30.29 3.51 -2.71
N ASN A 91 29.27 4.00 -3.41
CA ASN A 91 29.38 5.15 -4.31
C ASN A 91 28.19 6.13 -4.15
N PRO A 92 28.16 6.91 -3.06
CA PRO A 92 27.08 7.87 -2.79
C PRO A 92 26.97 8.98 -3.86
N ALA A 93 28.02 9.23 -4.65
CA ALA A 93 27.93 10.17 -5.78
C ALA A 93 26.93 9.72 -6.86
N MET A 94 26.52 8.44 -6.87
CA MET A 94 25.44 7.96 -7.74
C MET A 94 24.10 8.61 -7.40
N ILE A 95 23.84 8.98 -6.14
CA ILE A 95 22.61 9.68 -5.73
C ILE A 95 22.53 11.02 -6.46
N ILE A 96 23.59 11.83 -6.34
CA ILE A 96 23.70 13.15 -6.97
C ILE A 96 23.64 13.04 -8.49
N TYR A 97 24.35 12.06 -9.07
CA TYR A 97 24.29 11.81 -10.51
C TYR A 97 22.84 11.51 -10.94
N TYR A 98 22.18 10.59 -10.24
CA TYR A 98 20.80 10.20 -10.53
C TYR A 98 19.83 11.39 -10.47
N ILE A 99 19.94 12.25 -9.43
CA ILE A 99 19.14 13.47 -9.32
C ILE A 99 19.33 14.39 -10.53
N ASN A 100 20.58 14.57 -10.98
CA ASN A 100 20.91 15.52 -12.04
C ASN A 100 20.63 15.00 -13.47
N THR A 101 20.47 13.69 -13.65
CA THR A 101 20.32 13.09 -14.99
C THR A 101 18.93 12.55 -15.30
N HIS A 102 18.01 12.53 -14.33
CA HIS A 102 16.65 12.03 -14.50
C HIS A 102 15.61 13.17 -14.46
N ASP A 103 14.43 12.90 -15.02
CA ASP A 103 13.37 13.89 -15.11
C ASP A 103 12.47 13.84 -13.86
N TRP A 104 12.53 14.88 -13.04
CA TRP A 104 11.70 14.99 -11.84
C TRP A 104 10.45 15.86 -12.04
N SER A 105 10.23 16.36 -13.27
CA SER A 105 9.27 17.45 -13.53
C SER A 105 7.85 17.14 -13.08
N TYR A 106 7.38 15.90 -13.23
CA TYR A 106 6.04 15.51 -12.76
C TYR A 106 5.93 15.62 -11.23
N SER A 107 6.89 15.03 -10.50
CA SER A 107 6.90 15.07 -9.02
C SER A 107 7.11 16.48 -8.47
N ASP A 108 8.02 17.25 -9.08
CA ASP A 108 8.25 18.66 -8.75
C ASP A 108 6.98 19.48 -8.94
N THR A 109 6.28 19.29 -10.08
CA THR A 109 5.01 20.00 -10.37
C THR A 109 3.96 19.64 -9.33
N TRP A 110 3.82 18.37 -8.99
CA TRP A 110 2.82 17.93 -8.03
C TRP A 110 3.06 18.49 -6.63
N LEU A 111 4.29 18.39 -6.12
CA LEU A 111 4.66 18.94 -4.83
C LEU A 111 4.58 20.48 -4.81
N ALA A 112 4.90 21.15 -5.92
CA ALA A 112 4.71 22.58 -6.06
C ALA A 112 3.22 22.96 -5.99
N GLU A 113 2.33 22.23 -6.64
CA GLU A 113 0.89 22.43 -6.52
C GLU A 113 0.41 22.24 -5.08
N MET A 114 0.86 21.18 -4.38
CA MET A 114 0.53 20.98 -2.97
C MET A 114 0.96 22.18 -2.13
N LYS A 115 2.21 22.62 -2.27
CA LYS A 115 2.75 23.78 -1.57
C LYS A 115 1.98 25.07 -1.87
N ASN A 116 1.66 25.32 -3.14
CA ASN A 116 0.94 26.53 -3.56
C ASN A 116 -0.48 26.59 -2.99
N ASN A 117 -1.07 25.43 -2.69
CA ASN A 117 -2.39 25.31 -2.06
C ASN A 117 -2.30 25.12 -0.54
N GLY A 118 -1.12 25.27 0.06
CA GLY A 118 -0.92 25.15 1.52
C GLY A 118 -1.13 23.73 2.05
N MET A 119 -0.92 22.72 1.22
CA MET A 119 -1.10 21.32 1.56
C MET A 119 0.22 20.63 1.89
N GLU A 120 0.15 19.68 2.83
CA GLU A 120 1.28 18.87 3.29
C GLU A 120 1.31 17.51 2.57
N PRO A 121 2.48 17.07 2.08
CA PRO A 121 2.61 15.81 1.37
C PRO A 121 2.86 14.61 2.31
N LEU A 122 2.10 13.53 2.08
CA LEU A 122 2.44 12.17 2.50
C LEU A 122 2.77 11.36 1.24
N MET A 123 4.06 11.15 0.94
CA MET A 123 4.46 10.61 -0.36
C MET A 123 4.78 9.12 -0.29
N ILE A 124 4.19 8.35 -1.20
CA ILE A 124 4.58 6.98 -1.47
C ILE A 124 5.89 6.98 -2.25
N ILE A 125 6.82 6.16 -1.79
CA ILE A 125 8.04 5.73 -2.48
C ILE A 125 8.04 4.21 -2.55
N GLY A 126 8.87 3.63 -3.43
CA GLY A 126 8.98 2.18 -3.50
C GLY A 126 7.77 1.46 -4.12
N HIS A 127 6.79 2.18 -4.68
CA HIS A 127 5.51 1.62 -5.10
C HIS A 127 5.70 0.52 -6.16
N GLY A 128 5.45 -0.73 -5.75
CA GLY A 128 5.70 -1.93 -6.54
C GLY A 128 4.63 -2.28 -7.58
N TYR A 129 3.70 -1.38 -7.88
CA TYR A 129 2.64 -1.65 -8.85
C TYR A 129 3.19 -1.61 -10.28
N SER A 130 2.69 -2.47 -11.15
CA SER A 130 3.20 -2.60 -12.52
C SER A 130 3.06 -1.31 -13.34
N THR A 131 2.13 -0.43 -12.96
CA THR A 131 1.92 0.89 -13.59
C THR A 131 2.88 1.97 -13.09
N THR A 132 3.73 1.69 -12.10
CA THR A 132 4.67 2.65 -11.50
C THR A 132 6.13 2.24 -11.61
N LEU A 133 6.40 1.10 -12.26
CA LEU A 133 7.73 0.52 -12.36
C LEU A 133 8.36 0.80 -13.74
N PRO A 134 9.65 1.11 -13.82
CA PRO A 134 10.36 1.30 -15.09
C PRO A 134 10.22 0.11 -16.05
N TYR A 135 10.60 0.31 -17.31
CA TYR A 135 10.84 -0.79 -18.25
C TYR A 135 12.30 -1.28 -18.21
N PHE A 136 12.50 -2.57 -18.45
CA PHE A 136 13.79 -3.21 -18.73
C PHE A 136 13.59 -4.24 -19.83
N ASN A 137 14.31 -4.11 -20.95
CA ASN A 137 14.18 -4.99 -22.12
C ASN A 137 12.71 -5.16 -22.61
N GLY A 138 11.95 -4.07 -22.60
CA GLY A 138 10.57 -4.03 -23.09
C GLY A 138 9.51 -4.61 -22.13
N GLN A 139 9.87 -4.96 -20.89
CA GLN A 139 8.95 -5.42 -19.86
C GLN A 139 9.07 -4.54 -18.61
N ARG A 140 8.00 -4.40 -17.83
CA ARG A 140 8.06 -3.68 -16.54
C ARG A 140 9.01 -4.44 -15.61
N ILE A 141 9.88 -3.72 -14.90
CA ILE A 141 10.82 -4.35 -13.97
C ILE A 141 10.06 -4.98 -12.81
N THR A 142 10.49 -6.15 -12.40
CA THR A 142 10.01 -6.81 -11.19
C THR A 142 11.21 -7.46 -10.49
N PRO A 143 11.12 -7.83 -9.21
CA PRO A 143 12.19 -8.55 -8.55
C PRO A 143 12.51 -9.89 -9.23
N ASP A 144 11.53 -10.53 -9.86
CA ASP A 144 11.69 -11.79 -10.58
C ASP A 144 12.34 -11.60 -11.97
N ILE A 145 12.17 -10.44 -12.61
CA ILE A 145 12.78 -10.10 -13.90
C ILE A 145 14.22 -9.60 -13.74
N LEU A 146 14.44 -8.66 -12.82
CA LEU A 146 15.75 -8.02 -12.62
C LEU A 146 16.68 -8.86 -11.74
N GLY A 147 16.09 -9.74 -10.92
CA GLY A 147 16.74 -10.39 -9.80
C GLY A 147 16.59 -9.56 -8.52
N ARG A 148 16.25 -10.23 -7.41
CA ARG A 148 15.92 -9.59 -6.13
C ARG A 148 16.99 -8.62 -5.63
N GLU A 149 18.26 -9.02 -5.68
CA GLU A 149 19.38 -8.17 -5.24
C GLU A 149 19.51 -6.90 -6.08
N ASN A 150 19.36 -7.01 -7.40
CA ASN A 150 19.43 -5.86 -8.30
C ASN A 150 18.21 -4.95 -8.11
N TYR A 151 17.01 -5.53 -7.97
CA TYR A 151 15.79 -4.77 -7.69
C TYR A 151 15.96 -3.93 -6.41
N LEU A 152 16.49 -4.53 -5.34
CA LEU A 152 16.79 -3.82 -4.10
C LEU A 152 17.82 -2.70 -4.31
N GLY A 153 18.89 -2.93 -5.08
CA GLY A 153 19.89 -1.88 -5.34
C GLY A 153 19.34 -0.70 -6.14
N HIS A 154 18.54 -0.99 -7.15
CA HIS A 154 17.89 0.03 -7.98
C HIS A 154 16.85 0.84 -7.20
N ILE A 155 15.94 0.18 -6.46
CA ILE A 155 14.95 0.92 -5.68
C ILE A 155 15.61 1.69 -4.53
N TYR A 156 16.70 1.17 -3.96
CA TYR A 156 17.48 1.89 -2.95
C TYR A 156 18.12 3.17 -3.52
N LEU A 157 18.70 3.12 -4.73
CA LEU A 157 19.21 4.31 -5.42
C LEU A 157 18.09 5.34 -5.66
N PHE A 158 16.97 4.90 -6.24
CA PHE A 158 15.82 5.76 -6.51
C PHE A 158 15.29 6.42 -5.23
N THR A 159 15.07 5.64 -4.16
CA THR A 159 14.55 6.15 -2.90
C THR A 159 15.51 7.14 -2.25
N ARG A 160 16.81 6.85 -2.22
CA ARG A 160 17.81 7.81 -1.72
C ARG A 160 17.79 9.12 -2.51
N ALA A 161 17.77 9.05 -3.84
CA ALA A 161 17.68 10.23 -4.69
C ALA A 161 16.40 11.03 -4.49
N ALA A 162 15.25 10.36 -4.30
CA ALA A 162 13.98 11.02 -4.03
C ALA A 162 13.99 11.71 -2.66
N VAL A 163 14.51 11.06 -1.63
CA VAL A 163 14.53 11.64 -0.27
C VAL A 163 15.51 12.80 -0.21
N GLU A 164 16.72 12.65 -0.74
CA GLU A 164 17.71 13.74 -0.86
C GLU A 164 17.11 14.95 -1.57
N ARG A 165 16.46 14.74 -2.71
CA ARG A 165 15.85 15.83 -3.49
C ARG A 165 14.78 16.62 -2.71
N TYR A 166 14.12 16.01 -1.72
CA TYR A 166 12.99 16.62 -1.01
C TYR A 166 13.18 16.67 0.51
N ASN A 167 14.41 16.51 1.03
CA ASN A 167 14.67 16.57 2.47
C ASN A 167 14.69 18.02 2.97
N GLY A 168 14.97 19.01 2.11
CA GLY A 168 14.97 20.42 2.45
C GLY A 168 16.15 20.89 3.28
N ASP A 169 17.29 20.19 3.23
CA ASP A 169 18.50 20.56 3.99
C ASP A 169 19.39 21.60 3.27
N GLY A 170 19.06 21.93 2.01
CA GLY A 170 19.77 22.87 1.16
C GLY A 170 20.80 22.23 0.21
N GLU A 171 21.02 20.92 0.28
CA GLU A 171 21.90 20.15 -0.60
C GLU A 171 21.07 19.38 -1.63
N TYR A 172 21.36 19.57 -2.93
CA TYR A 172 20.71 18.87 -4.05
C TYR A 172 19.16 18.87 -4.08
N ASP A 173 18.56 19.76 -3.30
CA ASP A 173 17.11 19.97 -3.20
C ASP A 173 16.45 20.33 -4.54
N ALA A 174 15.18 19.94 -4.65
CA ALA A 174 14.29 20.40 -5.69
C ALA A 174 14.15 21.94 -5.65
N PRO A 175 14.02 22.59 -6.82
CA PRO A 175 13.81 24.02 -6.89
C PRO A 175 12.50 24.42 -6.19
N GLY A 176 12.50 25.60 -5.58
CA GLY A 176 11.31 26.15 -4.93
C GLY A 176 11.11 25.69 -3.48
N GLY A 177 12.06 24.95 -2.88
CA GLY A 177 12.01 24.52 -1.48
C GLY A 177 10.83 23.59 -1.22
N LEU A 178 10.71 22.55 -2.04
CA LEU A 178 9.74 21.48 -1.90
C LEU A 178 10.28 20.50 -0.87
N VAL A 179 9.47 20.14 0.13
CA VAL A 179 9.93 19.33 1.26
C VAL A 179 8.91 18.24 1.55
N VAL A 180 9.39 17.02 1.78
CA VAL A 180 8.58 15.88 2.19
C VAL A 180 9.12 15.33 3.51
N LYS A 181 8.30 15.40 4.56
CA LYS A 181 8.65 14.89 5.89
C LYS A 181 7.98 13.56 6.24
N TYR A 182 7.06 13.10 5.41
CA TYR A 182 6.26 11.90 5.66
C TYR A 182 6.34 10.99 4.43
N TRP A 183 6.97 9.84 4.61
CA TRP A 183 7.19 8.86 3.57
C TRP A 183 6.42 7.58 3.87
N GLN A 184 5.58 7.18 2.92
CA GLN A 184 5.07 5.82 2.89
C GLN A 184 6.06 4.96 2.09
N LEU A 185 6.66 3.98 2.75
CA LEU A 185 7.74 3.17 2.19
C LEU A 185 7.28 2.21 1.10
N GLU A 186 6.00 1.87 1.03
CA GLU A 186 5.40 1.03 -0.02
C GLU A 186 3.86 1.03 0.13
N ASN A 187 3.10 0.61 -0.89
CA ASN A 187 1.64 0.48 -0.80
C ASN A 187 1.16 -0.98 -0.70
N GLU A 188 0.52 -1.34 0.42
CA GLU A 188 -0.08 -2.68 0.59
C GLU A 188 0.94 -3.83 0.53
N LEU A 189 2.17 -3.56 0.97
CA LEU A 189 3.25 -4.54 0.93
C LEU A 189 2.90 -5.83 1.70
N ASN A 190 2.10 -5.72 2.77
CA ASN A 190 1.63 -6.87 3.54
C ASN A 190 0.72 -7.79 2.72
N GLN A 191 0.10 -7.28 1.65
CA GLN A 191 -0.73 -8.01 0.70
C GLN A 191 -0.10 -8.01 -0.72
N ALA A 192 1.22 -7.85 -0.83
CA ALA A 192 1.93 -7.82 -2.12
C ALA A 192 1.64 -9.05 -3.00
N PHE A 193 1.48 -10.22 -2.38
CA PHE A 193 1.08 -11.42 -3.09
C PHE A 193 -0.33 -11.34 -3.69
N PHE A 194 -1.34 -10.89 -2.92
CA PHE A 194 -2.73 -10.84 -3.40
C PHE A 194 -2.95 -9.76 -4.45
N THR A 195 -2.31 -8.62 -4.29
CA THR A 195 -2.26 -7.57 -5.32
C THR A 195 -1.52 -8.03 -6.59
N ALA A 196 -0.51 -8.90 -6.49
CA ALA A 196 0.07 -9.59 -7.65
C ALA A 196 -0.95 -10.53 -8.28
N LEU A 197 -1.63 -11.37 -7.50
CA LEU A 197 -2.70 -12.23 -8.01
C LEU A 197 -3.75 -11.42 -8.80
N TRP A 198 -4.09 -10.20 -8.36
CA TRP A 198 -5.10 -9.33 -8.98
C TRP A 198 -4.55 -8.46 -10.13
N GLY A 199 -3.27 -8.63 -10.49
CA GLY A 199 -2.67 -7.95 -11.63
C GLY A 199 -2.17 -6.54 -11.37
N TRP A 200 -2.20 -6.06 -10.12
CA TRP A 200 -1.59 -4.79 -9.76
C TRP A 200 -0.06 -4.89 -9.71
N ARG A 201 0.46 -6.09 -9.46
CA ARG A 201 1.89 -6.42 -9.54
C ARG A 201 2.13 -7.56 -10.55
N THR A 202 3.37 -7.67 -11.02
CA THR A 202 3.81 -8.71 -11.96
C THR A 202 4.86 -9.61 -11.27
N PRO A 203 4.86 -10.94 -11.49
CA PRO A 203 3.89 -11.70 -12.28
C PRO A 203 2.49 -11.72 -11.66
N SER A 204 1.45 -11.91 -12.48
CA SER A 204 0.05 -11.82 -12.06
C SER A 204 -0.68 -13.15 -12.07
N PHE A 205 -1.83 -13.20 -11.41
CA PHE A 205 -2.65 -14.41 -11.29
C PHE A 205 -1.81 -15.63 -10.84
N MET A 206 -2.01 -16.82 -11.41
CA MET A 206 -1.30 -18.03 -10.98
C MET A 206 0.22 -17.94 -11.11
N ASP A 207 0.77 -17.07 -11.95
CA ASP A 207 2.21 -16.87 -12.07
C ASP A 207 2.79 -16.11 -10.84
N ALA A 208 1.94 -15.48 -10.02
CA ALA A 208 2.35 -14.87 -8.75
C ALA A 208 2.75 -15.92 -7.69
N LEU A 209 2.32 -17.19 -7.84
CA LEU A 209 2.68 -18.26 -6.92
C LEU A 209 4.18 -18.57 -7.00
N GLY A 210 4.87 -18.44 -5.88
CA GLY A 210 6.32 -18.59 -5.77
C GLY A 210 7.12 -17.37 -6.24
N SER A 211 6.44 -16.28 -6.65
CA SER A 211 7.10 -15.03 -7.01
C SER A 211 7.74 -14.35 -5.80
N ALA A 212 8.58 -13.35 -6.04
CA ALA A 212 9.16 -12.54 -4.98
C ALA A 212 8.08 -11.85 -4.11
N TRP A 213 6.91 -11.54 -4.66
CA TRP A 213 5.81 -10.91 -3.92
C TRP A 213 5.13 -11.84 -2.91
N GLN A 214 5.25 -13.17 -3.07
CA GLN A 214 4.82 -14.15 -2.06
C GLN A 214 5.88 -14.38 -0.97
N ASP A 215 7.14 -14.04 -1.23
CA ASP A 215 8.22 -14.32 -0.29
C ASP A 215 8.28 -13.25 0.80
N TRP A 216 7.76 -13.61 2.00
CA TRP A 216 7.74 -12.74 3.16
C TRP A 216 9.13 -12.16 3.54
N ASN A 217 10.20 -12.93 3.33
CA ASN A 217 11.55 -12.45 3.63
C ASN A 217 11.96 -11.36 2.65
N PHE A 218 11.68 -11.54 1.36
CA PHE A 218 11.97 -10.53 0.35
C PHE A 218 11.18 -9.25 0.58
N VAL A 219 9.87 -9.31 0.82
CA VAL A 219 9.07 -8.09 1.06
C VAL A 219 9.50 -7.38 2.35
N THR A 220 9.94 -8.12 3.37
CA THR A 220 10.52 -7.52 4.59
C THR A 220 11.88 -6.87 4.31
N GLU A 221 12.73 -7.50 3.50
CA GLU A 221 14.02 -6.94 3.07
C GLU A 221 13.83 -5.68 2.22
N LEU A 222 12.81 -5.66 1.35
CA LEU A 222 12.41 -4.49 0.58
C LEU A 222 12.00 -3.33 1.49
N LEU A 223 11.12 -3.59 2.47
CA LEU A 223 10.73 -2.57 3.45
C LEU A 223 11.93 -2.02 4.22
N ALA A 224 12.80 -2.90 4.71
CA ALA A 224 14.00 -2.51 5.45
C ALA A 224 14.96 -1.67 4.59
N THR A 225 15.10 -2.02 3.31
CA THR A 225 15.91 -1.29 2.32
C THR A 225 15.38 0.12 2.10
N LEU A 226 14.06 0.26 1.95
CA LEU A 226 13.39 1.56 1.76
C LEU A 226 13.50 2.43 3.01
N TYR A 227 13.27 1.84 4.19
CA TYR A 227 13.48 2.53 5.47
C TYR A 227 14.91 3.03 5.63
N GLU A 228 15.90 2.18 5.36
CA GLU A 228 17.31 2.57 5.46
C GLU A 228 17.64 3.71 4.50
N ALA A 229 17.15 3.64 3.25
CA ALA A 229 17.34 4.71 2.27
C ALA A 229 16.78 6.06 2.77
N VAL A 230 15.55 6.07 3.30
CA VAL A 230 14.96 7.29 3.89
C VAL A 230 15.78 7.80 5.05
N LYS A 231 16.12 6.95 6.03
CA LYS A 231 16.79 7.40 7.25
C LYS A 231 18.24 7.82 7.05
N ILE A 232 18.89 7.41 5.96
CA ILE A 232 20.22 7.89 5.60
C ILE A 232 20.17 9.34 5.11
N GLU A 233 19.19 9.68 4.27
CA GLU A 233 19.10 11.01 3.65
C GLU A 233 18.30 12.01 4.49
N ASP A 234 17.31 11.56 5.25
CA ASP A 234 16.60 12.36 6.25
C ASP A 234 16.32 11.52 7.52
N PRO A 235 17.21 11.56 8.53
CA PRO A 235 17.01 10.86 9.79
C PRO A 235 15.78 11.31 10.58
N LEU A 236 15.22 12.50 10.27
CA LEU A 236 14.06 13.07 10.95
C LEU A 236 12.75 12.81 10.22
N ALA A 237 12.78 12.39 8.95
CA ALA A 237 11.58 12.08 8.21
C ALA A 237 10.84 10.89 8.85
N LEU A 238 9.51 10.97 8.89
CA LEU A 238 8.67 9.92 9.47
C LEU A 238 8.27 8.91 8.39
N THR A 239 8.34 7.62 8.72
CA THR A 239 7.99 6.54 7.81
C THR A 239 6.69 5.84 8.18
N THR A 240 6.00 5.31 7.19
CA THR A 240 4.85 4.42 7.36
C THR A 240 4.80 3.39 6.24
N VAL A 241 3.88 2.44 6.34
CA VAL A 241 3.45 1.57 5.26
C VAL A 241 1.93 1.63 5.24
N ASN A 242 1.33 1.49 4.05
CA ASN A 242 -0.09 1.24 3.94
C ASN A 242 -0.39 -0.23 4.18
N PHE A 243 -0.89 -0.57 5.36
CA PHE A 243 -1.31 -1.94 5.67
C PHE A 243 -2.72 -2.16 5.15
N HIS A 244 -2.87 -3.08 4.20
CA HIS A 244 -4.20 -3.49 3.76
C HIS A 244 -4.85 -4.41 4.79
N THR A 245 -6.03 -4.00 5.27
CA THR A 245 -6.70 -4.64 6.43
C THR A 245 -7.96 -5.43 6.09
N ASP A 246 -8.37 -5.49 4.82
CA ASP A 246 -9.58 -6.23 4.43
C ASP A 246 -9.36 -7.72 4.28
N VAL A 247 -8.11 -8.20 4.12
CA VAL A 247 -7.84 -9.63 3.90
C VAL A 247 -7.89 -10.39 5.24
N PRO A 248 -8.83 -11.35 5.42
CA PRO A 248 -8.91 -12.16 6.62
C PRO A 248 -7.61 -12.93 6.88
N ALA A 249 -7.34 -13.17 8.17
CA ALA A 249 -6.14 -13.87 8.61
C ALA A 249 -6.07 -15.30 8.06
N GLU A 250 -7.21 -16.00 7.97
CA GLU A 250 -7.33 -17.38 7.49
C GLU A 250 -6.91 -17.51 6.01
N ILE A 251 -7.22 -16.48 5.20
CA ILE A 251 -6.81 -16.44 3.79
C ILE A 251 -5.29 -16.27 3.71
N ASN A 252 -4.72 -15.29 4.41
CA ASN A 252 -3.26 -15.10 4.47
C ASN A 252 -2.53 -16.38 4.92
N GLN A 253 -3.00 -17.00 6.00
CA GLN A 253 -2.39 -18.22 6.56
C GLN A 253 -2.40 -19.40 5.58
N SER A 254 -3.40 -19.50 4.72
CA SER A 254 -3.48 -20.55 3.69
C SER A 254 -2.38 -20.44 2.63
N PHE A 255 -1.80 -19.26 2.47
CA PHE A 255 -0.66 -18.99 1.59
C PHE A 255 0.67 -18.85 2.35
N LEU A 256 0.70 -19.23 3.64
CA LEU A 256 1.84 -19.08 4.54
C LEU A 256 2.29 -17.62 4.73
N LEU A 257 1.35 -16.69 4.60
CA LEU A 257 1.57 -15.26 4.82
C LEU A 257 1.05 -14.85 6.21
N PRO A 258 1.68 -13.85 6.85
CA PRO A 258 1.16 -13.31 8.10
C PRO A 258 -0.17 -12.57 7.88
N SER A 259 -0.99 -12.53 8.94
CA SER A 259 -2.14 -11.62 8.98
C SER A 259 -1.66 -10.15 8.93
N TRP A 260 -2.56 -9.20 8.64
CA TRP A 260 -2.19 -7.79 8.71
C TRP A 260 -1.81 -7.37 10.14
N GLN A 261 -2.44 -7.95 11.17
CA GLN A 261 -2.10 -7.73 12.57
C GLN A 261 -0.68 -8.20 12.90
N ASP A 262 -0.29 -9.39 12.41
CA ASP A 262 1.07 -9.90 12.58
C ASP A 262 2.07 -9.11 11.75
N SER A 263 1.69 -8.65 10.56
CA SER A 263 2.52 -7.81 9.70
C SER A 263 2.90 -6.51 10.40
N ILE A 264 1.94 -5.82 11.02
CA ILE A 264 2.20 -4.61 11.84
C ILE A 264 3.27 -4.91 12.89
N ARG A 265 3.06 -5.98 13.68
CA ARG A 265 3.98 -6.35 14.77
C ARG A 265 5.39 -6.68 14.27
N LEU A 266 5.49 -7.37 13.13
CA LEU A 266 6.77 -7.76 12.53
C LEU A 266 7.51 -6.56 11.95
N TRP A 267 6.79 -5.56 11.44
CA TRP A 267 7.36 -4.41 10.73
C TRP A 267 7.50 -3.15 11.57
N LEU A 268 7.15 -3.21 12.85
CA LEU A 268 7.34 -2.12 13.83
C LEU A 268 8.70 -1.40 13.76
N PRO A 269 9.85 -2.06 13.54
CA PRO A 269 11.13 -1.37 13.50
C PRO A 269 11.32 -0.40 12.33
N TRP A 270 10.48 -0.48 11.28
CA TRP A 270 10.67 0.26 10.01
C TRP A 270 9.58 1.30 9.73
N VAL A 271 8.64 1.48 10.65
CA VAL A 271 7.57 2.48 10.55
C VAL A 271 7.56 3.35 11.79
N ASP A 272 7.31 4.65 11.68
CA ASP A 272 7.19 5.56 12.82
C ASP A 272 5.73 5.66 13.30
N PHE A 273 4.78 5.54 12.38
CA PHE A 273 3.34 5.42 12.65
C PHE A 273 2.72 4.33 11.78
N ILE A 274 1.52 3.85 12.14
CA ILE A 274 0.81 2.80 11.41
C ILE A 274 -0.19 3.43 10.45
N GLY A 275 0.07 3.32 9.14
CA GLY A 275 -0.90 3.65 8.10
C GLY A 275 -1.76 2.42 7.78
N ILE A 276 -3.08 2.54 7.83
CA ILE A 276 -3.98 1.48 7.37
C ILE A 276 -4.79 1.95 6.18
N ASP A 277 -5.11 1.00 5.30
CA ASP A 277 -6.22 1.13 4.38
C ASP A 277 -7.35 0.17 4.72
N ALA A 278 -8.56 0.54 4.30
CA ALA A 278 -9.76 -0.24 4.51
C ALA A 278 -10.84 0.10 3.47
N TYR A 279 -11.34 -0.93 2.79
CA TYR A 279 -12.42 -0.88 1.80
C TYR A 279 -13.47 -1.97 2.06
N PRO A 280 -14.18 -1.90 3.19
CA PRO A 280 -15.12 -2.95 3.59
C PRO A 280 -16.35 -3.06 2.67
N ASN A 281 -16.55 -2.08 1.79
CA ASN A 281 -17.60 -2.06 0.77
C ASN A 281 -17.03 -2.11 -0.66
N TYR A 282 -15.87 -2.72 -0.87
CA TYR A 282 -15.33 -2.89 -2.24
C TYR A 282 -16.18 -3.87 -3.07
N TYR A 283 -16.59 -4.99 -2.47
CA TYR A 283 -17.30 -6.07 -3.18
C TYR A 283 -18.83 -5.94 -3.13
N ILE A 284 -19.36 -5.52 -1.98
CA ILE A 284 -20.79 -5.40 -1.70
C ILE A 284 -21.16 -3.97 -1.22
N PRO A 285 -22.27 -3.39 -1.72
CA PRO A 285 -22.68 -2.04 -1.34
C PRO A 285 -23.33 -1.97 0.05
N GLU A 286 -24.01 -3.03 0.47
CA GLU A 286 -24.79 -3.04 1.70
C GLU A 286 -24.46 -4.26 2.59
N PRO A 287 -24.51 -4.09 3.92
CA PRO A 287 -24.69 -2.82 4.64
C PRO A 287 -23.47 -1.89 4.45
N VAL A 288 -23.67 -0.59 4.65
CA VAL A 288 -22.55 0.37 4.71
C VAL A 288 -21.73 0.05 5.96
N ASN A 289 -20.43 -0.20 5.79
CA ASN A 289 -19.56 -0.75 6.82
C ASN A 289 -18.48 0.24 7.28
N GLY A 290 -18.79 1.54 7.37
CA GLY A 290 -17.82 2.55 7.82
C GLY A 290 -17.33 2.31 9.25
N GLU A 291 -18.20 1.78 10.12
CA GLU A 291 -17.91 1.53 11.54
C GLU A 291 -16.80 0.51 11.79
N ILE A 292 -16.49 -0.37 10.83
CA ILE A 292 -15.44 -1.40 11.00
C ILE A 292 -14.05 -0.80 11.21
N LEU A 293 -13.85 0.46 10.77
CA LEU A 293 -12.60 1.18 10.99
C LEU A 293 -12.26 1.30 12.48
N ALA A 294 -13.26 1.48 13.35
CA ALA A 294 -13.00 1.61 14.78
C ALA A 294 -12.29 0.35 15.34
N GLN A 295 -12.75 -0.83 14.94
CA GLN A 295 -12.13 -2.10 15.33
C GLN A 295 -10.70 -2.20 14.78
N ARG A 296 -10.51 -1.92 13.49
CA ARG A 296 -9.20 -2.05 12.82
C ARG A 296 -8.17 -1.10 13.41
N ILE A 297 -8.58 0.11 13.77
CA ILE A 297 -7.72 1.12 14.40
C ILE A 297 -7.30 0.69 15.81
N ALA A 298 -8.25 0.19 16.61
CA ALA A 298 -7.95 -0.32 17.94
C ALA A 298 -6.96 -1.50 17.90
N GLU A 299 -7.19 -2.45 16.98
CA GLU A 299 -6.29 -3.58 16.75
C GLU A 299 -4.92 -3.12 16.25
N ALA A 300 -4.87 -2.19 15.29
CA ALA A 300 -3.63 -1.63 14.78
C ALA A 300 -2.83 -0.90 15.86
N TYR A 301 -3.49 -0.16 16.76
CA TYR A 301 -2.86 0.51 17.89
C TYR A 301 -2.26 -0.49 18.88
N GLU A 302 -3.01 -1.53 19.24
CA GLU A 302 -2.55 -2.59 20.14
C GLU A 302 -1.35 -3.34 19.55
N ARG A 303 -1.46 -3.78 18.28
CA ARG A 303 -0.38 -4.47 17.56
C ARG A 303 0.81 -3.57 17.27
N GLY A 304 0.53 -2.27 17.14
CA GLY A 304 1.45 -1.18 16.93
C GLY A 304 2.27 -0.79 18.16
N CYS A 305 2.08 -1.46 19.30
CA CYS A 305 2.69 -1.10 20.58
C CYS A 305 2.40 0.37 20.99
N GLY A 306 1.22 0.87 20.66
CA GLY A 306 0.79 2.23 20.95
C GLY A 306 1.28 3.30 19.97
N LYS A 307 1.90 2.91 18.83
CA LYS A 307 2.22 3.87 17.76
C LYS A 307 0.94 4.56 17.25
N PRO A 308 1.05 5.84 16.82
CA PRO A 308 -0.06 6.52 16.17
C PRO A 308 -0.61 5.70 15.00
N VAL A 309 -1.93 5.69 14.86
CA VAL A 309 -2.62 5.05 13.73
C VAL A 309 -3.25 6.13 12.87
N VAL A 310 -3.07 6.03 11.56
CA VAL A 310 -3.65 6.93 10.56
C VAL A 310 -4.40 6.07 9.55
N VAL A 311 -5.66 6.40 9.26
CA VAL A 311 -6.36 5.83 8.11
C VAL A 311 -5.86 6.57 6.89
N ILE A 312 -4.90 5.99 6.16
CA ILE A 312 -4.23 6.69 5.05
C ILE A 312 -4.91 6.45 3.71
N GLU A 313 -5.90 5.56 3.67
CA GLU A 313 -6.68 5.29 2.48
C GLU A 313 -7.98 4.54 2.82
N THR A 314 -9.12 5.14 2.54
CA THR A 314 -10.42 4.46 2.68
C THR A 314 -11.46 5.12 1.79
N GLY A 315 -12.52 4.41 1.43
CA GLY A 315 -13.57 5.02 0.60
C GLY A 315 -14.75 4.10 0.37
N TYR A 316 -15.71 4.61 -0.39
CA TYR A 316 -16.88 3.88 -0.85
C TYR A 316 -17.18 4.25 -2.31
N PRO A 317 -17.37 3.29 -3.23
CA PRO A 317 -17.68 3.58 -4.63
C PRO A 317 -19.10 4.17 -4.76
N SER A 318 -19.27 5.24 -5.52
CA SER A 318 -20.62 5.78 -5.79
C SER A 318 -21.38 5.02 -6.89
N GLY A 319 -20.79 3.98 -7.47
CA GLY A 319 -21.29 3.21 -8.60
C GLY A 319 -20.44 1.95 -8.82
N PRO A 320 -20.81 1.06 -9.75
CA PRO A 320 -21.94 1.21 -10.65
C PRO A 320 -23.31 0.88 -10.01
N PRO A 321 -24.40 1.53 -10.46
CA PRO A 321 -25.73 1.35 -9.87
C PRO A 321 -26.30 -0.06 -10.05
N GLU A 322 -25.90 -0.78 -11.09
CA GLU A 322 -26.29 -2.18 -11.33
C GLU A 322 -25.74 -3.11 -10.23
N ARG A 323 -24.66 -2.73 -9.56
CA ARG A 323 -24.10 -3.41 -8.38
C ARG A 323 -24.68 -2.89 -7.05
N GLY A 324 -25.64 -1.97 -7.09
CA GLY A 324 -26.30 -1.38 -5.90
C GLY A 324 -25.56 -0.20 -5.27
N TYR A 325 -24.37 0.15 -5.74
CA TYR A 325 -23.64 1.34 -5.29
C TYR A 325 -24.35 2.62 -5.71
N ASN A 326 -24.31 3.63 -4.84
CA ASN A 326 -24.85 4.95 -5.14
C ASN A 326 -24.20 6.03 -4.25
N GLU A 327 -24.40 7.29 -4.62
CA GLU A 327 -23.80 8.44 -3.93
C GLU A 327 -24.34 8.67 -2.51
N THR A 328 -25.57 8.23 -2.21
CA THR A 328 -26.14 8.33 -0.86
C THR A 328 -25.39 7.41 0.10
N LEU A 329 -25.15 6.16 -0.31
CA LEU A 329 -24.37 5.20 0.49
C LEU A 329 -22.91 5.65 0.62
N GLN A 330 -22.33 6.25 -0.43
CA GLN A 330 -21.00 6.88 -0.33
C GLN A 330 -20.97 7.98 0.74
N ALA A 331 -21.95 8.89 0.73
CA ALA A 331 -22.04 9.96 1.71
C ALA A 331 -22.22 9.43 3.14
N GLN A 332 -23.06 8.40 3.32
CA GLN A 332 -23.23 7.71 4.60
C GLN A 332 -21.91 7.10 5.08
N TYR A 333 -21.21 6.37 4.21
CA TYR A 333 -19.93 5.73 4.54
C TYR A 333 -18.90 6.75 5.02
N ILE A 334 -18.76 7.89 4.33
CA ILE A 334 -17.76 8.92 4.69
C ILE A 334 -17.97 9.40 6.13
N GLN A 335 -19.22 9.67 6.52
CA GLN A 335 -19.55 10.09 7.88
C GLN A 335 -19.24 8.98 8.89
N GLU A 336 -19.75 7.77 8.65
CA GLU A 336 -19.55 6.62 9.56
C GLU A 336 -18.08 6.27 9.73
N ALA A 337 -17.32 6.24 8.64
CA ALA A 337 -15.90 5.94 8.63
C ALA A 337 -15.07 6.98 9.38
N PHE A 338 -15.37 8.27 9.19
CA PHE A 338 -14.70 9.35 9.91
C PHE A 338 -14.99 9.31 11.41
N ASP A 339 -16.28 9.19 11.79
CA ASP A 339 -16.70 9.13 13.19
C ASP A 339 -16.09 7.91 13.90
N ALA A 340 -16.06 6.75 13.22
CA ALA A 340 -15.40 5.54 13.70
C ALA A 340 -13.89 5.75 13.88
N ALA A 341 -13.23 6.42 12.94
CA ALA A 341 -11.81 6.69 13.02
C ALA A 341 -11.44 7.61 14.20
N VAL A 342 -12.14 8.73 14.34
CA VAL A 342 -11.93 9.69 15.44
C VAL A 342 -12.24 9.06 16.79
N SER A 343 -13.36 8.34 16.92
CA SER A 343 -13.76 7.72 18.18
C SER A 343 -12.82 6.60 18.63
N ALA A 344 -12.18 5.90 17.70
CA ALA A 344 -11.14 4.90 17.99
C ALA A 344 -9.75 5.49 18.25
N GLY A 345 -9.59 6.82 18.13
CA GLY A 345 -8.35 7.52 18.43
C GLY A 345 -7.32 7.53 17.29
N ALA A 346 -7.76 7.42 16.03
CA ALA A 346 -6.87 7.69 14.91
C ALA A 346 -6.35 9.13 14.95
N LEU A 347 -5.14 9.35 14.44
CA LEU A 347 -4.51 10.66 14.31
C LEU A 347 -4.51 11.17 12.85
N GLY A 348 -5.33 10.55 12.00
CA GLY A 348 -5.59 11.06 10.66
C GLY A 348 -6.53 10.19 9.86
N PHE A 349 -7.08 10.78 8.80
CA PHE A 349 -8.10 10.21 7.93
C PHE A 349 -7.91 10.75 6.51
N PHE A 350 -7.69 9.84 5.56
CA PHE A 350 -7.54 10.14 4.15
C PHE A 350 -8.63 9.43 3.36
N LEU A 351 -9.47 10.22 2.69
CA LEU A 351 -10.47 9.69 1.78
C LEU A 351 -9.87 9.40 0.41
N PHE A 352 -10.21 8.24 -0.15
CA PHE A 352 -9.75 7.81 -1.45
C PHE A 352 -10.56 8.42 -2.60
N GLY A 353 -9.85 9.10 -3.49
CA GLY A 353 -10.37 9.67 -4.71
C GLY A 353 -11.06 11.01 -4.50
N VAL A 354 -10.60 12.04 -5.22
CA VAL A 354 -11.30 13.33 -5.29
C VAL A 354 -12.18 13.40 -6.53
N LYS A 355 -11.70 12.90 -7.67
CA LYS A 355 -12.38 12.95 -8.97
C LYS A 355 -12.72 11.54 -9.47
N THR A 356 -13.87 11.39 -10.13
CA THR A 356 -14.39 10.10 -10.63
C THR A 356 -14.45 10.09 -12.16
N GLY A 357 -14.37 8.89 -12.76
CA GLY A 357 -14.58 8.64 -14.19
C GLY A 357 -15.99 8.16 -14.56
N GLU A 358 -16.84 7.83 -13.58
CA GLU A 358 -18.28 7.53 -13.70
C GLU A 358 -18.70 6.52 -14.77
N THR A 359 -17.78 5.70 -15.26
CA THR A 359 -18.01 4.77 -16.38
C THR A 359 -17.17 3.51 -16.22
N HIS A 360 -17.71 2.37 -16.64
CA HIS A 360 -16.96 1.12 -16.81
C HIS A 360 -17.25 0.51 -18.18
N GLY A 361 -16.30 -0.28 -18.69
CA GLY A 361 -16.38 -0.88 -20.04
C GLY A 361 -17.08 -2.24 -20.09
N ILE A 362 -17.35 -2.86 -18.93
CA ILE A 362 -17.85 -4.24 -18.84
C ILE A 362 -19.38 -4.30 -18.73
N ILE A 363 -20.01 -5.33 -19.28
CA ILE A 363 -21.44 -5.61 -19.06
C ILE A 363 -21.55 -6.48 -17.81
N ILE A 364 -22.29 -5.99 -16.80
CA ILE A 364 -22.54 -6.72 -15.55
C ILE A 364 -23.88 -7.43 -15.65
N THR A 365 -23.87 -8.76 -15.51
CA THR A 365 -25.04 -9.63 -15.59
C THR A 365 -25.56 -10.00 -14.19
N PRO A 366 -26.79 -10.53 -14.07
CA PRO A 366 -27.27 -11.07 -12.80
C PRO A 366 -26.42 -12.21 -12.23
N GLU A 367 -25.78 -13.01 -13.09
CA GLU A 367 -24.85 -14.07 -12.66
C GLU A 367 -23.58 -13.49 -12.04
N ASP A 368 -23.06 -12.39 -12.61
CA ASP A 368 -21.91 -11.67 -12.07
C ASP A 368 -22.18 -11.15 -10.66
N ILE A 369 -23.37 -10.57 -10.43
CA ILE A 369 -23.80 -10.07 -9.12
C ILE A 369 -23.90 -11.23 -8.11
N ALA A 370 -24.54 -12.34 -8.49
CA ALA A 370 -24.66 -13.51 -7.64
C ALA A 370 -23.28 -14.10 -7.27
N ASN A 371 -22.33 -14.12 -8.21
CA ASN A 371 -20.96 -14.56 -7.95
C ASN A 371 -20.22 -13.59 -7.02
N LEU A 372 -20.36 -12.27 -7.19
CA LEU A 372 -19.79 -11.27 -6.29
C LEU A 372 -20.30 -11.44 -4.85
N GLU A 373 -21.61 -11.57 -4.67
CA GLU A 373 -22.23 -11.77 -3.35
C GLU A 373 -21.74 -13.06 -2.70
N TYR A 374 -21.72 -14.16 -3.45
CA TYR A 374 -21.24 -15.45 -2.97
C TYR A 374 -19.77 -15.40 -2.54
N LEU A 375 -18.90 -14.80 -3.36
CA LEU A 375 -17.48 -14.71 -3.07
C LEU A 375 -17.18 -13.71 -1.95
N ALA A 376 -17.91 -12.60 -1.87
CA ALA A 376 -17.79 -11.65 -0.77
C ALA A 376 -18.14 -12.30 0.57
N ASP A 377 -19.19 -13.12 0.62
CA ASP A 377 -19.56 -13.88 1.83
C ASP A 377 -18.44 -14.87 2.24
N LEU A 378 -17.93 -15.66 1.28
CA LEU A 378 -16.81 -16.58 1.53
C LEU A 378 -15.54 -15.84 1.99
N TYR A 379 -15.26 -14.69 1.37
CA TYR A 379 -14.12 -13.84 1.71
C TYR A 379 -14.26 -13.29 3.12
N ASN A 380 -15.39 -12.68 3.46
CA ASN A 380 -15.64 -12.10 4.79
C ASN A 380 -15.60 -13.16 5.91
N GLN A 381 -16.00 -14.39 5.61
CA GLN A 381 -15.89 -15.52 6.55
C GLN A 381 -14.49 -16.13 6.65
N GLY A 382 -13.52 -15.67 5.84
CA GLY A 382 -12.18 -16.24 5.81
C GLY A 382 -12.17 -17.70 5.37
N LEU A 383 -12.92 -18.05 4.32
CA LEU A 383 -13.05 -19.42 3.80
C LEU A 383 -12.20 -19.66 2.54
N PRO A 384 -10.88 -19.92 2.67
CA PRO A 384 -9.95 -20.01 1.54
C PRO A 384 -10.21 -21.22 0.65
N ILE A 385 -10.60 -22.38 1.20
CA ILE A 385 -10.80 -23.59 0.41
C ILE A 385 -11.95 -23.43 -0.59
N PRO A 386 -13.16 -22.97 -0.19
CA PRO A 386 -14.22 -22.64 -1.14
C PRO A 386 -13.82 -21.60 -2.19
N LEU A 387 -13.10 -20.53 -1.81
CA LEU A 387 -12.63 -19.51 -2.76
C LEU A 387 -11.71 -20.11 -3.82
N ILE A 388 -10.71 -20.89 -3.40
CA ILE A 388 -9.79 -21.56 -4.32
C ILE A 388 -10.53 -22.57 -5.21
N ALA A 389 -11.45 -23.34 -4.63
CA ALA A 389 -12.24 -24.30 -5.41
C ALA A 389 -13.09 -23.61 -6.47
N TRP A 390 -13.77 -22.51 -6.13
CA TRP A 390 -14.52 -21.71 -7.10
C TRP A 390 -13.59 -21.15 -8.18
N ALA A 391 -12.41 -20.64 -7.81
CA ALA A 391 -11.47 -20.09 -8.76
C ALA A 391 -10.94 -21.14 -9.76
N LEU A 392 -10.64 -22.35 -9.28
CA LEU A 392 -10.19 -23.45 -10.13
C LEU A 392 -11.28 -23.96 -11.07
N LEU A 393 -12.55 -23.89 -10.66
CA LEU A 393 -13.69 -24.31 -11.48
C LEU A 393 -14.09 -23.24 -12.51
N ASN A 394 -13.70 -21.98 -12.31
CA ASN A 394 -14.13 -20.84 -13.12
C ASN A 394 -12.94 -20.06 -13.74
N GLN A 395 -11.81 -20.72 -14.01
CA GLN A 395 -10.58 -20.06 -14.48
C GLN A 395 -10.79 -19.17 -15.71
N ASP A 396 -11.45 -19.69 -16.76
CA ASP A 396 -11.69 -18.94 -17.99
C ASP A 396 -12.58 -17.72 -17.75
N TYR A 397 -13.62 -17.87 -16.92
CA TYR A 397 -14.52 -16.78 -16.56
C TYR A 397 -13.79 -15.70 -15.75
N ILE A 398 -12.91 -16.10 -14.83
CA ILE A 398 -12.10 -15.17 -14.05
C ILE A 398 -11.20 -14.33 -14.94
N GLN A 399 -10.41 -15.01 -15.78
CA GLN A 399 -9.39 -14.36 -16.59
C GLN A 399 -9.97 -13.43 -17.65
N ASN A 400 -11.14 -13.76 -18.20
CA ASN A 400 -11.69 -13.03 -19.35
C ASN A 400 -12.85 -12.08 -19.01
N HIS A 401 -13.37 -12.09 -17.79
CA HIS A 401 -14.57 -11.31 -17.44
C HIS A 401 -14.63 -10.90 -15.96
N PHE A 402 -14.53 -11.84 -15.03
CA PHE A 402 -14.88 -11.57 -13.63
C PHE A 402 -13.96 -10.53 -12.96
N ILE A 403 -12.68 -10.48 -13.31
CA ILE A 403 -11.76 -9.45 -12.79
C ILE A 403 -12.24 -8.04 -13.18
N ASP A 404 -12.68 -7.85 -14.43
CA ASP A 404 -13.21 -6.57 -14.90
C ASP A 404 -14.54 -6.22 -14.21
N VAL A 405 -15.38 -7.22 -13.94
CA VAL A 405 -16.61 -7.04 -13.14
C VAL A 405 -16.26 -6.57 -11.73
N MET A 406 -15.30 -7.21 -11.08
CA MET A 406 -14.85 -6.87 -9.73
C MET A 406 -14.30 -5.43 -9.67
N GLN A 407 -13.46 -5.07 -10.65
CA GLN A 407 -12.83 -3.75 -10.77
C GLN A 407 -13.74 -2.68 -11.39
N SER A 408 -15.01 -3.00 -11.71
CA SER A 408 -15.94 -2.02 -12.29
C SER A 408 -16.24 -0.82 -11.37
N VAL A 409 -15.94 -0.94 -10.07
CA VAL A 409 -16.05 0.14 -9.09
C VAL A 409 -14.92 1.18 -9.17
N GLU A 410 -13.79 0.85 -9.81
CA GLU A 410 -12.56 1.66 -9.74
C GLU A 410 -12.70 3.08 -10.30
N SER A 411 -13.66 3.29 -11.20
CA SER A 411 -13.92 4.63 -11.75
C SER A 411 -14.87 5.47 -10.88
N TYR A 412 -15.43 4.95 -9.78
CA TYR A 412 -16.53 5.55 -9.03
C TYR A 412 -16.18 6.10 -7.64
N TRP A 413 -14.91 6.14 -7.24
CA TRP A 413 -14.52 6.55 -5.89
C TRP A 413 -14.62 8.07 -5.61
N GLY A 414 -14.34 8.92 -6.60
CA GLY A 414 -14.24 10.36 -6.38
C GLY A 414 -15.54 11.08 -5.99
N LEU A 415 -15.40 12.24 -5.35
CA LEU A 415 -16.48 13.13 -4.90
C LEU A 415 -16.92 14.17 -5.95
N VAL A 416 -16.12 14.37 -6.99
CA VAL A 416 -16.37 15.30 -8.09
C VAL A 416 -16.57 14.54 -9.39
N ARG A 417 -17.74 14.77 -10.02
CA ARG A 417 -18.15 14.17 -11.29
C ARG A 417 -17.29 14.65 -12.46
N ILE A 418 -17.40 13.97 -13.61
CA ILE A 418 -16.66 14.38 -14.82
C ILE A 418 -17.02 15.81 -15.23
N ASP A 419 -18.28 16.21 -15.05
CA ASP A 419 -18.78 17.55 -15.38
C ASP A 419 -18.39 18.64 -14.36
N GLY A 420 -17.66 18.28 -13.30
CA GLY A 420 -17.24 19.19 -12.23
C GLY A 420 -18.28 19.39 -11.13
N SER A 421 -19.47 18.77 -11.23
CA SER A 421 -20.46 18.84 -10.16
C SER A 421 -20.07 17.98 -8.96
N HIS A 422 -20.48 18.42 -7.77
CA HIS A 422 -20.15 17.74 -6.51
C HIS A 422 -21.21 16.67 -6.17
N LYS A 423 -20.76 15.54 -5.64
CA LYS A 423 -21.62 14.47 -5.09
C LYS A 423 -22.03 14.80 -3.65
N PRO A 424 -23.11 14.21 -3.11
CA PRO A 424 -23.46 14.32 -1.69
C PRO A 424 -22.29 14.07 -0.73
N GLY A 425 -21.40 13.12 -1.03
CA GLY A 425 -20.21 12.83 -0.23
C GLY A 425 -19.23 14.01 -0.10
N TRP A 426 -19.15 14.91 -1.10
CA TRP A 426 -18.39 16.16 -1.02
C TRP A 426 -18.82 17.01 0.18
N HIS A 427 -20.13 17.23 0.30
CA HIS A 427 -20.68 18.10 1.33
C HIS A 427 -20.56 17.48 2.72
N VAL A 428 -20.71 16.15 2.83
CA VAL A 428 -20.42 15.43 4.08
C VAL A 428 -18.97 15.63 4.48
N PHE A 429 -18.01 15.32 3.60
CA PHE A 429 -16.58 15.43 3.89
C PHE A 429 -16.18 16.85 4.32
N GLN A 430 -16.66 17.86 3.60
CA GLN A 430 -16.41 19.27 3.92
C GLN A 430 -17.03 19.70 5.27
N SER A 431 -18.05 19.01 5.76
CA SER A 431 -18.71 19.31 7.03
C SER A 431 -18.12 18.60 8.25
N LEU A 432 -17.18 17.66 8.04
CA LEU A 432 -16.54 16.91 9.12
C LEU A 432 -15.80 17.86 10.06
N THR A 433 -15.94 17.64 11.36
CA THR A 433 -15.26 18.46 12.38
C THR A 433 -13.95 17.78 12.76
N ILE A 434 -12.84 18.39 12.35
CA ILE A 434 -11.49 17.89 12.66
C ILE A 434 -11.22 18.11 14.17
N PRO A 435 -10.74 17.08 14.91
CA PRO A 435 -10.48 17.15 16.35
C PRO A 435 -9.43 18.18 16.82
#